data_AF-A0A379ABT0-F1
#
_entry.id   AF-A0A379ABT0-F1
#
_cell.length_a   1.000
_cell.length_b   1.000
_cell.length_c   1.000
_cell.angle_alpha   90.00
_cell.angle_beta   90.00
_cell.angle_gamma   90.00
#
_symmetry.space_group_name_H-M   'P 1'
#
loop_
_entity.id
_entity.type
_entity.pdbx_description
1 polymer ?
#
loop_
_entity_poly.entity_id
_entity_poly.type
_entity_poly.pdbx_seq_one_letter_code
_entity_poly.pdbx_strand_id
1 'polypeptide(L)'
;MMTLRILSRLLDYPDEALFTHSSDLIAALDDASELNLQQSARLVRFINQLCARPLLDVQADYCELFDRGRATSLLLFEHVHGESRDRGQAMVDLLEQYRADGLELDSKELPDFLPLYLEYLACKSDEAARQGLDDIVPILALLAAPA
;
A
#
# COMPACT_ATOMS: atom_id res chain seq x y z
N MET A 1 5.49 -7.88 9.73
CA MET A 1 5.28 -6.52 10.28
C MET A 1 3.81 -6.12 10.22
N MET A 2 3.16 -5.84 11.35
CA MET A 2 1.71 -5.52 11.37
C MET A 2 1.41 -4.16 10.73
N THR A 3 2.28 -3.17 10.96
CA THR A 3 2.16 -1.83 10.37
C THR A 3 1.97 -1.88 8.85
N LEU A 4 2.70 -2.76 8.15
CA LEU A 4 2.62 -2.86 6.69
C LEU A 4 1.27 -3.42 6.20
N ARG A 5 0.67 -4.36 6.95
CA ARG A 5 -0.68 -4.88 6.63
C ARG A 5 -1.73 -3.79 6.75
N ILE A 6 -1.64 -2.97 7.80
CA ILE A 6 -2.57 -1.86 8.04
C ILE A 6 -2.43 -0.81 6.94
N LEU A 7 -1.20 -0.44 6.59
CA LEU A 7 -0.96 0.55 5.52
C LEU A 7 -1.38 0.03 4.15
N SER A 8 -1.07 -1.24 3.84
CA SER A 8 -1.57 -1.92 2.63
C SER A 8 -3.09 -1.78 2.54
N ARG A 9 -3.80 -2.12 3.62
CA ARG A 9 -5.27 -2.06 3.65
C ARG A 9 -5.85 -0.65 3.48
N LEU A 10 -5.17 0.36 4.01
CA LEU A 10 -5.59 1.77 3.93
C LEU A 10 -5.27 2.44 2.59
N LEU A 11 -4.29 1.90 1.86
CA LEU A 11 -3.90 2.37 0.53
C LEU A 11 -4.61 1.61 -0.59
N ASP A 12 -5.22 0.47 -0.30
CA ASP A 12 -6.08 -0.23 -1.25
C ASP A 12 -7.43 0.49 -1.43
N TYR A 13 -8.15 0.13 -2.50
CA TYR A 13 -9.44 0.73 -2.82
C TYR A 13 -10.42 0.57 -1.63
N PRO A 14 -11.03 1.68 -1.16
CA PRO A 14 -11.94 1.64 -0.03
C PRO A 14 -13.22 0.90 -0.41
N ASP A 15 -13.60 -0.08 0.40
CA ASP A 15 -14.79 -0.91 0.22
C ASP A 15 -15.63 -0.96 1.50
N GLU A 16 -16.73 -1.71 1.47
CA GLU A 16 -17.60 -1.88 2.63
C GLU A 16 -16.90 -2.60 3.79
N ALA A 17 -15.97 -3.51 3.51
CA ALA A 17 -15.27 -4.28 4.53
C ALA A 17 -14.38 -3.38 5.39
N LEU A 18 -13.67 -2.42 4.79
CA LEU A 18 -12.87 -1.44 5.52
C LEU A 18 -13.70 -0.67 6.54
N PHE A 19 -14.90 -0.23 6.14
CA PHE A 19 -15.78 0.59 6.97
C PHE A 19 -16.41 -0.26 8.08
N THR A 20 -16.90 -1.45 7.72
CA THR A 20 -17.53 -2.40 8.64
C THR A 20 -16.57 -2.88 9.72
N HIS A 21 -15.30 -3.08 9.37
CA HIS A 21 -14.26 -3.61 10.26
C HIS A 21 -13.24 -2.56 10.71
N SER A 22 -13.60 -1.28 10.65
CA SER A 22 -12.71 -0.17 11.02
C SER A 22 -12.23 -0.24 12.47
N SER A 23 -13.07 -0.74 13.39
CA SER A 23 -12.69 -0.99 14.79
C SER A 23 -11.62 -2.08 14.92
N ASP A 24 -11.72 -3.14 14.12
CA ASP A 24 -10.77 -4.26 14.14
C ASP A 24 -9.41 -3.80 13.58
N LEU A 25 -9.43 -2.96 12.54
CA LEU A 25 -8.23 -2.34 11.98
C LEU A 25 -7.55 -1.40 12.99
N ILE A 26 -8.33 -0.64 13.75
CA ILE A 26 -7.82 0.20 14.84
C ILE A 26 -7.21 -0.67 15.96
N ALA A 27 -7.88 -1.75 16.36
CA ALA A 27 -7.36 -2.67 17.37
C ALA A 27 -6.04 -3.34 16.93
N ALA A 28 -5.91 -3.66 15.64
CA ALA A 28 -4.66 -4.23 15.10
C ALA A 28 -3.45 -3.28 15.23
N LEU A 29 -3.65 -1.97 15.45
CA LEU A 29 -2.54 -1.05 15.74
C LEU A 29 -1.86 -1.33 17.09
N ASP A 30 -2.51 -2.03 18.01
CA ASP A 30 -1.88 -2.45 19.27
C ASP A 30 -0.76 -3.48 19.03
N ASP A 31 -0.87 -4.27 17.96
CA ASP A 31 0.15 -5.23 17.53
C ASP A 31 1.23 -4.59 16.63
N ALA A 32 1.07 -3.32 16.25
CA ALA A 32 1.98 -2.57 15.38
C ALA A 32 3.14 -1.96 16.19
N SER A 33 4.02 -2.82 16.70
CA SER A 33 5.19 -2.44 17.52
C SER A 33 6.18 -1.49 16.84
N GLU A 34 6.08 -1.33 15.51
CA GLU A 34 6.97 -0.49 14.72
C GLU A 34 6.60 1.01 14.79
N LEU A 35 5.41 1.34 15.31
CA LEU A 35 4.92 2.70 15.46
C LEU A 35 5.09 3.20 16.89
N ASN A 36 5.49 4.46 17.04
CA ASN A 36 5.38 5.13 18.32
C ASN A 36 3.93 5.59 18.58
N LEU A 37 3.62 5.89 19.85
CA LEU A 37 2.29 6.33 20.29
C LEU A 37 1.71 7.48 19.45
N GLN A 38 2.53 8.44 19.03
CA GLN A 38 2.07 9.58 18.24
C GLN A 38 1.70 9.16 16.81
N GLN A 39 2.45 8.25 16.21
CA GLN A 39 2.16 7.70 14.88
C GLN A 39 0.88 6.87 14.90
N SER A 40 0.74 5.97 15.89
CA SER A 40 -0.47 5.17 16.07
C SER A 40 -1.70 6.06 16.28
N ALA A 41 -1.61 7.08 17.13
CA ALA A 41 -2.72 8.02 17.35
C ALA A 41 -3.11 8.80 16.08
N ARG A 42 -2.14 9.14 15.21
CA ARG A 42 -2.42 9.78 13.92
C ARG A 42 -3.17 8.84 12.97
N LEU A 43 -2.77 7.57 12.91
CA LEU A 43 -3.48 6.57 12.09
C LEU A 43 -4.89 6.32 12.62
N VAL A 44 -5.07 6.16 13.93
CA VAL A 44 -6.40 6.02 14.53
C VAL A 44 -7.29 7.21 14.17
N ARG A 45 -6.77 8.43 14.26
CA ARG A 45 -7.52 9.63 13.87
C ARG A 45 -7.89 9.62 12.39
N PHE A 46 -6.95 9.25 11.53
CA PHE A 46 -7.19 9.14 10.08
C PHE A 46 -8.27 8.11 9.77
N ILE A 47 -8.18 6.89 10.31
CA ILE A 47 -9.16 5.81 10.09
C ILE A 47 -10.55 6.26 10.51
N ASN A 48 -10.68 6.88 11.69
CA ASN A 48 -11.96 7.40 12.18
C ASN A 48 -12.53 8.49 11.27
N GLN A 49 -11.68 9.40 10.77
CA GLN A 49 -12.11 10.47 9.86
C GLN A 49 -12.53 9.92 8.49
N LEU A 50 -11.79 8.95 7.96
CA LEU A 50 -12.09 8.28 6.69
C LEU A 50 -13.43 7.54 6.77
N CYS A 51 -13.61 6.72 7.80
CA CYS A 51 -14.79 5.85 7.94
C CYS A 51 -16.05 6.59 8.43
N ALA A 52 -15.94 7.84 8.87
CA ALA A 52 -17.07 8.69 9.23
C ALA A 52 -17.76 9.34 8.00
N ARG A 53 -17.16 9.24 6.82
CA ARG A 53 -17.67 9.81 5.56
C ARG A 53 -18.51 8.80 4.79
N PRO A 54 -19.36 9.22 3.84
CA PRO A 54 -20.01 8.29 2.91
C PRO A 54 -18.98 7.54 2.07
N LEU A 55 -19.11 6.21 1.96
CA LEU A 55 -18.17 5.36 1.21
C LEU A 55 -17.98 5.84 -0.23
N LEU A 56 -19.06 6.21 -0.93
CA LEU A 56 -18.99 6.69 -2.31
C LEU A 56 -18.14 7.96 -2.46
N ASP A 57 -18.19 8.87 -1.47
CA ASP A 57 -17.37 10.08 -1.49
C ASP A 57 -15.88 9.74 -1.29
N VAL A 58 -15.59 8.78 -0.41
CA VAL A 58 -14.22 8.31 -0.16
C VAL A 58 -13.66 7.57 -1.38
N GLN A 59 -14.49 6.78 -2.08
CA GLN A 59 -14.14 6.12 -3.32
C GLN A 59 -13.87 7.13 -4.45
N ALA A 60 -14.70 8.17 -4.56
CA ALA A 60 -14.48 9.25 -5.52
C ALA A 60 -13.16 9.99 -5.27
N ASP A 61 -12.89 10.35 -4.00
CA ASP A 61 -11.62 10.97 -3.61
C ASP A 61 -10.42 10.05 -3.89
N TYR A 62 -10.55 8.75 -3.65
CA TYR A 62 -9.51 7.77 -3.94
C TYR A 62 -9.15 7.77 -5.43
N CYS A 63 -10.16 7.65 -6.31
CA CYS A 63 -9.91 7.69 -7.75
C CYS A 63 -9.37 9.05 -8.20
N GLU A 64 -9.86 10.15 -7.60
CA GLU A 64 -9.34 11.49 -7.88
C GLU A 64 -7.86 11.62 -7.52
N LEU A 65 -7.45 11.02 -6.41
CA LEU A 65 -6.10 11.09 -5.90
C LEU A 65 -5.16 10.13 -6.62
N PHE A 66 -5.52 8.86 -6.80
CA PHE A 66 -4.59 7.82 -7.24
C PHE A 66 -4.72 7.45 -8.73
N ASP A 67 -5.90 7.64 -9.35
CA ASP A 67 -6.17 7.12 -10.71
C ASP A 67 -6.14 8.20 -11.81
N ARG A 68 -5.96 9.49 -11.47
CA ARG A 68 -5.97 10.58 -12.46
C ARG A 68 -4.66 10.79 -13.20
N GLY A 69 -3.55 10.21 -12.73
CA GLY A 69 -2.27 10.33 -13.40
C GLY A 69 -1.08 9.80 -12.58
N ARG A 70 0.10 9.90 -13.19
CA ARG A 70 1.31 9.23 -12.69
C ARG A 70 1.84 9.81 -11.39
N ALA A 71 1.60 11.09 -11.12
CA ALA A 71 2.23 11.81 -10.00
C ALA A 71 1.96 11.14 -8.65
N THR A 72 0.78 10.57 -8.50
CA THR A 72 0.29 9.94 -7.27
C THR A 72 -0.09 8.47 -7.48
N SER A 73 0.11 7.91 -8.68
CA SER A 73 -0.21 6.51 -8.98
C SER A 73 0.41 5.55 -7.96
N LEU A 74 -0.34 4.55 -7.54
CA LEU A 74 0.16 3.51 -6.61
C LEU A 74 0.91 2.39 -7.34
N LEU A 75 1.16 2.51 -8.64
CA LEU A 75 1.97 1.56 -9.41
C LEU A 75 3.45 1.95 -9.33
N LEU A 76 4.24 1.15 -8.61
CA LEU A 76 5.64 1.45 -8.32
C LEU A 76 6.47 1.69 -9.59
N PHE A 77 6.30 0.86 -10.62
CA PHE A 77 7.11 0.95 -11.83
C PHE A 77 6.69 2.08 -12.77
N GLU A 78 5.52 2.66 -12.58
CA GLU A 78 5.11 3.83 -13.36
C GLU A 78 6.01 5.05 -13.08
N HIS A 79 6.48 5.18 -11.83
CA HIS A 79 7.39 6.24 -11.39
C HIS A 79 8.83 6.06 -11.86
N VAL A 80 9.27 4.81 -12.03
CA VAL A 80 10.66 4.48 -12.36
C VAL A 80 10.87 4.34 -13.86
N HIS A 81 9.96 3.64 -14.53
CA HIS A 81 10.15 3.18 -15.91
C HIS A 81 9.17 3.80 -16.91
N GLY A 82 8.08 4.43 -16.45
CA GLY A 82 7.02 4.95 -17.33
C GLY A 82 6.45 3.88 -18.26
N GLU A 83 6.41 4.14 -19.58
CA GLU A 83 5.96 3.17 -20.60
C GLU A 83 7.13 2.40 -21.27
N SER A 84 8.32 2.45 -20.68
CA SER A 84 9.49 1.78 -21.27
C SER A 84 9.37 0.26 -21.23
N ARG A 85 10.11 -0.41 -22.12
CA ARG A 85 10.25 -1.88 -22.12
C ARG A 85 10.77 -2.42 -20.79
N ASP A 86 11.53 -1.61 -20.07
CA ASP A 86 12.12 -1.96 -18.78
C ASP A 86 11.04 -2.22 -17.72
N ARG A 87 9.87 -1.56 -17.82
CA ARG A 87 8.72 -1.85 -16.96
C ARG A 87 8.26 -3.30 -17.09
N GLY A 88 8.18 -3.81 -18.32
CA GLY A 88 7.74 -5.19 -18.56
C GLY A 88 8.68 -6.21 -17.92
N GLN A 89 9.99 -5.98 -18.01
CA GLN A 89 10.97 -6.87 -17.37
C GLN A 89 10.88 -6.79 -15.84
N ALA A 90 10.78 -5.57 -15.28
CA ALA A 90 10.62 -5.39 -13.83
C ALA A 90 9.38 -6.10 -13.26
N MET A 91 8.25 -6.09 -14.01
CA MET A 91 7.06 -6.86 -13.62
C MET A 91 7.30 -8.37 -13.61
N VAL A 92 8.04 -8.89 -14.60
CA VAL A 92 8.39 -10.32 -14.64
C VAL A 92 9.29 -10.68 -13.46
N ASP A 93 10.32 -9.88 -13.20
CA ASP A 93 11.28 -10.12 -12.12
C ASP A 93 10.58 -10.10 -10.74
N LEU A 94 9.65 -9.15 -10.51
CA LEU A 94 8.87 -9.07 -9.28
C LEU A 94 7.91 -10.26 -9.12
N LEU A 95 7.28 -10.73 -10.20
CA LEU A 95 6.44 -11.93 -10.18
C LEU A 95 7.26 -13.19 -9.86
N GLU A 96 8.47 -13.31 -10.40
CA GLU A 96 9.38 -14.41 -10.09
C GLU A 96 9.79 -14.39 -8.61
N GLN A 97 10.05 -13.19 -8.06
CA GLN A 97 10.32 -13.02 -6.65
C GLN A 97 9.14 -13.47 -5.77
N TYR A 98 7.91 -13.06 -6.08
CA TYR A 98 6.72 -13.53 -5.36
C TYR A 98 6.57 -15.05 -5.40
N ARG A 99 6.75 -15.65 -6.57
CA ARG A 99 6.68 -17.12 -6.74
C ARG A 99 7.77 -17.86 -5.97
N ALA A 100 8.98 -17.31 -5.91
CA ALA A 100 10.07 -17.88 -5.14
C ALA A 100 9.76 -17.95 -3.63
N ASP A 101 8.89 -17.05 -3.16
CA ASP A 101 8.39 -17.03 -1.79
C ASP A 101 7.06 -17.78 -1.59
N GLY A 102 6.59 -18.47 -2.63
CA GLY A 102 5.34 -19.24 -2.59
C GLY A 102 4.07 -18.40 -2.68
N LEU A 103 4.16 -17.13 -3.10
CA LEU A 103 3.01 -16.28 -3.37
C LEU A 103 2.58 -16.42 -4.84
N GLU A 104 1.31 -16.79 -5.04
CA GLU A 104 0.66 -16.82 -6.35
C GLU A 104 -0.36 -15.68 -6.42
N LEU A 105 -0.16 -14.75 -7.34
CA LEU A 105 -1.09 -13.64 -7.58
C LEU A 105 -2.22 -14.06 -8.51
N ASP A 106 -3.40 -13.45 -8.34
CA ASP A 106 -4.44 -13.54 -9.37
C ASP A 106 -3.93 -12.83 -10.64
N SER A 107 -4.25 -13.41 -11.79
CA SER A 107 -4.06 -12.82 -13.13
C SER A 107 -4.52 -11.36 -13.29
N LYS A 108 -5.43 -10.89 -12.42
CA LYS A 108 -5.96 -9.51 -12.43
C LYS A 108 -5.16 -8.53 -11.60
N GLU A 109 -4.29 -9.00 -10.71
CA GLU A 109 -3.53 -8.16 -9.81
C GLU A 109 -2.22 -7.72 -10.46
N LEU A 110 -1.91 -6.43 -10.37
CA LEU A 110 -0.64 -5.91 -10.83
C LEU A 110 0.40 -6.11 -9.71
N PRO A 111 1.52 -6.79 -10.00
CA PRO A 111 2.52 -7.12 -8.98
C PRO A 111 3.16 -5.88 -8.36
N ASP A 112 3.21 -4.76 -9.09
CA ASP A 112 3.81 -3.49 -8.69
C ASP A 112 2.81 -2.53 -8.03
N PHE A 113 1.58 -2.98 -7.74
CA PHE A 113 0.63 -2.21 -6.96
C PHE A 113 1.08 -2.10 -5.51
N LEU A 114 1.29 -0.87 -5.02
CA LEU A 114 1.89 -0.62 -3.71
C LEU A 114 1.19 -1.34 -2.55
N PRO A 115 -0.15 -1.35 -2.42
CA PRO A 115 -0.83 -2.13 -1.38
C PRO A 115 -0.45 -3.61 -1.39
N LEU A 116 -0.39 -4.24 -2.56
CA LEU A 116 -0.01 -5.64 -2.73
C LEU A 116 1.46 -5.86 -2.35
N TYR A 117 2.35 -4.97 -2.78
CA TYR A 117 3.76 -5.03 -2.42
C TYR A 117 3.97 -4.91 -0.90
N LEU A 118 3.26 -4.00 -0.23
CA LEU A 118 3.30 -3.86 1.23
C LEU A 118 2.78 -5.10 1.96
N GLU A 119 1.72 -5.74 1.44
CA GLU A 119 1.21 -7.00 1.99
C GLU A 119 2.23 -8.12 1.85
N TYR A 120 2.88 -8.24 0.69
CA TYR A 120 3.98 -9.17 0.48
C TYR A 120 5.13 -8.94 1.46
N LEU A 121 5.59 -7.69 1.63
CA LEU A 121 6.63 -7.35 2.60
C LEU A 121 6.20 -7.67 4.03
N ALA A 122 4.92 -7.55 4.36
CA ALA A 122 4.43 -7.87 5.71
C ALA A 122 4.59 -9.36 6.08
N CYS A 123 4.67 -10.25 5.09
CA CYS A 123 4.89 -11.68 5.25
C CYS A 123 6.38 -12.06 5.36
N LYS A 124 7.29 -11.11 5.14
CA LYS A 124 8.74 -11.31 5.26
C LYS A 124 9.25 -11.14 6.69
N SER A 125 10.51 -11.50 6.90
CA SER A 125 11.23 -11.09 8.10
C SER A 125 11.32 -9.56 8.16
N ASP A 126 11.38 -8.99 9.37
CA ASP A 126 11.47 -7.54 9.56
C ASP A 126 12.66 -6.91 8.82
N GLU A 127 13.78 -7.62 8.71
CA GLU A 127 14.95 -7.17 7.96
C GLU A 127 14.68 -7.08 6.46
N ALA A 128 14.11 -8.14 5.86
CA ALA A 128 13.78 -8.16 4.44
C ALA A 128 12.65 -7.17 4.10
N ALA A 129 11.68 -7.00 5.00
CA ALA A 129 10.62 -6.02 4.86
C ALA A 129 11.18 -4.58 4.87
N ARG A 130 12.11 -4.26 5.79
CA ARG A 130 12.79 -2.95 5.80
C ARG A 130 13.61 -2.71 4.54
N GLN A 131 14.37 -3.71 4.08
CA GLN A 131 15.14 -3.59 2.85
C GLN A 131 14.22 -3.31 1.64
N GLY A 132 13.09 -4.04 1.53
CA GLY A 132 12.12 -3.79 0.46
C GLY A 132 11.51 -2.38 0.52
N LEU A 133 11.29 -1.83 1.71
CA LEU A 133 10.88 -0.42 1.86
C LEU A 133 11.99 0.54 1.42
N ASP A 134 13.23 0.30 1.82
CA ASP A 134 14.39 1.11 1.45
C ASP A 134 14.57 1.19 -0.08
N ASP A 135 14.33 0.07 -0.77
CA ASP A 135 14.40 -0.03 -2.24
C ASP A 135 13.37 0.88 -2.94
N ILE A 136 12.23 1.16 -2.30
CA ILE A 136 11.15 1.99 -2.85
C ILE A 136 11.06 3.40 -2.24
N VAL A 137 11.96 3.78 -1.31
CA VAL A 137 11.99 5.13 -0.70
C VAL A 137 11.95 6.25 -1.74
N PRO A 138 12.71 6.20 -2.87
CA PRO A 138 12.65 7.25 -3.88
C PRO A 138 11.24 7.41 -4.48
N ILE A 139 10.50 6.31 -4.63
CA ILE A 139 9.13 6.31 -5.15
C ILE A 139 8.17 6.88 -4.11
N LEU A 140 8.28 6.43 -2.85
CA LEU A 140 7.46 6.95 -1.75
C LEU A 140 7.65 8.46 -1.54
N ALA A 141 8.85 8.98 -1.77
CA ALA A 141 9.13 10.42 -1.70
C ALA A 141 8.39 11.22 -2.78
N LEU A 142 8.18 10.64 -3.97
CA LEU A 142 7.38 11.27 -5.04
C LEU A 142 5.90 11.36 -4.63
N LEU A 143 5.36 10.28 -4.05
CA LEU A 143 3.97 10.25 -3.56
C LEU A 143 3.71 11.22 -2.41
N ALA A 144 4.72 11.53 -1.60
CA ALA A 144 4.62 12.45 -0.48
C ALA A 144 4.78 13.93 -0.88
N ALA A 145 5.12 14.22 -2.14
CA ALA A 145 5.24 15.59 -2.61
C ALA A 145 3.85 16.26 -2.65
N PRO A 146 3.71 17.52 -2.19
CA PRO A 146 2.45 18.23 -2.32
C PRO A 146 2.09 18.39 -3.80
N ALA A 147 0.87 17.98 -4.16
CA ALA A 147 0.26 18.22 -5.48
C ALA A 147 -0.04 19.71 -5.71
#